data_AF-A0A1A8X8R7-F1
#
_entry.id   AF-A0A1A8X8R7-F1
#
_cell.length_a   1.000
_cell.length_b   1.000
_cell.length_c   1.000
_cell.angle_alpha   90.00
_cell.angle_beta   90.00
_cell.angle_gamma   90.00
#
_symmetry.space_group_name_H-M   'P 1'
#
loop_
_entity.id
_entity.type
_entity.pdbx_description
1 polymer ?
#
loop_
_entity_poly.entity_id
_entity_poly.type
_entity_poly.pdbx_seq_one_letter_code
_entity_poly.pdbx_strand_id
1 'polypeptide(L)'
;MTDDQNTGPCPKWSNNSMYAFFDNIDDYDSILENAETITAVKDVSIEEISFEEYLIFDDEYLCPGVKSLSCETLLNNDISSQYRSPHIICEQFKFMYHSVITVKERSHKKEVKENDYLFLNYWLNDKLSTNSLKSSFSVKDFYKQLQKINKTYFSNKSLEEKLNNIESYHLENMKILLDLYKIKNEIYRKITDPVFTNKVESCLPYKRKCNIKYRDGIINCRDGCDDFHNALKQFKYHDSVIKEYSKEKLKSITTVSFLVPVFGLFFMLISSNMFLPIQNFLLEKIKNTKNKLFTVEERENELLSYTSYNNNRINDEEDYNIGYYSVRNF
;
A
#
# COMPACT_ATOMS: atom_id res chain seq x y z
N MET A 1 -11.68 44.01 -6.45
CA MET A 1 -10.78 43.31 -7.39
C MET A 1 -10.10 42.22 -6.58
N THR A 2 -10.58 40.99 -6.72
CA THR A 2 -9.91 39.78 -6.20
C THR A 2 -9.86 38.87 -7.41
N ASP A 3 -8.74 38.93 -8.13
CA ASP A 3 -8.49 38.07 -9.28
C ASP A 3 -8.41 36.63 -8.77
N ASP A 4 -9.35 35.83 -9.23
CA ASP A 4 -9.43 34.39 -9.02
C ASP A 4 -8.34 33.73 -9.87
N GLN A 5 -7.18 33.45 -9.28
CA GLN A 5 -6.00 32.94 -10.00
C GLN A 5 -6.07 31.45 -10.39
N ASN A 6 -7.19 30.76 -10.21
CA ASN A 6 -7.30 29.31 -10.50
C ASN A 6 -8.21 29.01 -11.70
N THR A 7 -7.98 29.65 -12.84
CA THR A 7 -8.67 29.33 -14.11
C THR A 7 -7.72 29.01 -15.26
N GLY A 8 -6.46 28.69 -14.96
CA GLY A 8 -5.49 28.21 -15.94
C GLY A 8 -5.58 26.70 -16.19
N PRO A 9 -5.23 26.19 -17.39
CA PRO A 9 -5.15 24.76 -17.66
C PRO A 9 -4.15 24.07 -16.73
N CYS A 10 -4.44 22.82 -16.35
CA CYS A 10 -3.56 21.97 -15.53
C CYS A 10 -2.08 22.15 -15.88
N PRO A 11 -1.21 22.46 -14.90
CA PRO A 11 0.20 22.66 -15.19
C PRO A 11 0.78 21.38 -15.79
N LYS A 12 1.31 21.47 -17.01
CA LYS A 12 1.83 20.30 -17.70
C LYS A 12 3.17 19.92 -17.11
N TRP A 13 3.24 18.73 -16.53
CA TRP A 13 4.52 18.08 -16.27
C TRP A 13 5.08 17.53 -17.59
N SER A 14 6.40 17.58 -17.76
CA SER A 14 7.04 17.18 -19.01
C SER A 14 7.06 15.66 -19.26
N ASN A 15 6.55 14.85 -18.33
CA ASN A 15 6.60 13.38 -18.38
C ASN A 15 5.30 12.75 -17.87
N ASN A 16 4.60 11.98 -18.71
CA ASN A 16 3.28 11.38 -18.40
C ASN A 16 3.33 10.29 -17.30
N SER A 17 4.49 10.01 -16.72
CA SER A 17 4.69 8.98 -15.68
C SER A 17 4.85 9.55 -14.27
N MET A 18 4.45 10.80 -14.03
CA MET A 18 4.73 11.50 -12.77
C MET A 18 4.20 10.77 -11.52
N TYR A 19 3.04 10.11 -11.65
CA TYR A 19 2.41 9.33 -10.59
C TYR A 19 2.76 7.82 -10.63
N ALA A 20 3.58 7.37 -11.58
CA ALA A 20 3.80 5.94 -11.84
C ALA A 20 4.48 5.18 -10.68
N PHE A 21 5.19 5.88 -9.79
CA PHE A 21 5.78 5.22 -8.62
C PHE A 21 4.72 4.70 -7.64
N PHE A 22 3.50 5.24 -7.65
CA PHE A 22 2.40 4.77 -6.80
C PHE A 22 1.96 3.33 -7.14
N ASP A 23 2.21 2.87 -8.36
CA ASP A 23 1.96 1.47 -8.75
C ASP A 23 2.80 0.47 -7.95
N ASN A 24 3.94 0.92 -7.41
CA ASN A 24 4.87 0.10 -6.61
C ASN A 24 5.07 0.71 -5.22
N ILE A 25 4.08 1.44 -4.70
CA ILE A 25 4.23 2.16 -3.42
C ILE A 25 4.52 1.23 -2.24
N ASP A 26 4.04 0.00 -2.31
CA ASP A 26 4.22 -1.01 -1.25
C ASP A 26 5.73 -1.38 -1.10
N ASP A 27 6.55 -1.24 -2.15
CA ASP A 27 8.01 -1.43 -2.09
C ASP A 27 8.72 -0.36 -1.24
N TYR A 28 8.09 0.81 -1.10
CA TYR A 28 8.67 1.97 -0.42
C TYR A 28 8.11 2.21 0.98
N ASP A 29 7.03 1.51 1.37
CA ASP A 29 6.27 1.78 2.60
C ASP A 29 7.15 1.70 3.86
N SER A 30 7.90 0.59 4.00
CA SER A 30 8.84 0.42 5.11
C SER A 30 9.98 1.44 5.11
N ILE A 31 10.42 1.90 3.94
CA ILE A 31 11.48 2.90 3.80
C ILE A 31 10.96 4.25 4.30
N LEU A 32 9.74 4.62 3.90
CA LEU A 32 9.06 5.82 4.37
C LEU A 32 8.92 5.80 5.89
N GLU A 33 8.35 4.74 6.45
CA GLU A 33 8.15 4.62 7.90
C GLU A 33 9.47 4.77 8.67
N ASN A 34 10.51 4.05 8.26
CA ASN A 34 11.81 4.10 8.91
C ASN A 34 12.46 5.48 8.80
N ALA A 35 12.36 6.14 7.64
CA ALA A 35 12.88 7.48 7.46
C ALA A 35 12.22 8.49 8.42
N GLU A 36 10.90 8.41 8.63
CA GLU A 36 10.20 9.31 9.56
C GLU A 36 10.65 9.14 11.02
N THR A 37 11.17 7.97 11.41
CA THR A 37 11.68 7.74 12.78
C THR A 37 13.01 8.44 13.06
N ILE A 38 13.72 8.89 12.02
CA ILE A 38 15.00 9.57 12.16
C ILE A 38 14.73 11.03 12.53
N THR A 39 14.92 11.36 13.82
CA THR A 39 14.68 12.70 14.39
C THR A 39 15.93 13.37 14.92
N ALA A 40 17.08 12.69 14.90
CA ALA A 40 18.37 13.19 15.36
C ALA A 40 19.49 12.69 14.42
N VAL A 41 20.61 13.42 14.37
CA VAL A 41 21.84 12.90 13.76
C VAL A 41 22.41 11.86 14.72
N LYS A 42 22.64 10.65 14.22
CA LYS A 42 23.36 9.63 14.98
C LYS A 42 24.85 9.86 14.77
N ASP A 43 25.60 9.96 15.85
CA ASP A 43 27.04 9.76 15.79
C ASP A 43 27.30 8.35 15.25
N VAL A 44 28.12 8.25 14.21
CA VAL A 44 28.51 6.98 13.60
C VAL A 44 29.11 6.10 14.70
N SER A 45 28.38 5.06 15.13
CA SER A 45 28.94 4.07 16.03
C SER A 45 29.94 3.22 15.25
N ILE A 46 31.04 2.83 15.89
CA ILE A 46 32.14 2.06 15.28
C ILE A 46 31.65 0.73 14.66
N GLU A 47 30.45 0.24 15.03
CA GLU A 47 29.82 -0.93 14.41
C GLU A 47 29.24 -0.66 13.01
N GLU A 48 28.76 0.56 12.69
CA GLU A 48 28.30 0.92 11.32
C GLU A 48 29.48 1.02 10.34
N ILE A 49 30.68 1.35 10.84
CA ILE A 49 31.91 1.39 10.05
C ILE A 49 32.24 0.00 9.49
N SER A 50 31.95 -1.08 10.22
CA SER A 50 32.20 -2.45 9.74
C SER A 50 31.34 -2.85 8.54
N PHE A 51 30.19 -2.21 8.36
CA PHE A 51 29.29 -2.43 7.22
C PHE A 51 29.66 -1.53 6.02
N GLU A 52 30.16 -0.31 6.29
CA GLU A 52 30.72 0.58 5.27
C GLU A 52 32.10 0.12 4.75
N GLU A 53 32.90 -0.59 5.56
CA GLU A 53 34.24 -1.09 5.19
C GLU A 53 34.19 -2.18 4.11
N TYR A 54 33.04 -2.81 3.88
CA TYR A 54 32.84 -3.73 2.74
C TYR A 54 32.62 -3.01 1.39
N LEU A 55 32.65 -1.66 1.37
CA LEU A 55 32.37 -0.88 0.16
C LEU A 55 33.59 -0.56 -0.71
N ILE A 56 34.81 -0.98 -0.37
CA ILE A 56 35.97 -0.78 -1.25
C ILE A 56 36.93 -1.97 -1.11
N PHE A 57 37.04 -2.82 -2.12
CA PHE A 57 38.30 -3.45 -2.57
C PHE A 57 38.06 -4.12 -3.93
N ASP A 58 38.36 -3.39 -5.01
CA ASP A 58 39.13 -3.95 -6.12
C ASP A 58 40.40 -3.09 -6.18
N ASP A 59 41.51 -3.72 -5.84
CA ASP A 59 42.93 -3.33 -5.95
C ASP A 59 43.46 -2.01 -5.31
N GLU A 60 44.44 -2.25 -4.41
CA GLU A 60 45.64 -1.45 -4.16
C GLU A 60 45.55 -0.14 -3.33
N TYR A 61 46.06 -0.23 -2.09
CA TYR A 61 46.61 0.80 -1.21
C TYR A 61 46.16 2.27 -1.38
N LEU A 62 45.34 2.75 -0.44
CA LEU A 62 45.61 3.92 0.44
C LEU A 62 44.38 4.12 1.33
N CYS A 63 44.55 4.46 2.60
CA CYS A 63 43.48 5.09 3.38
C CYS A 63 43.50 6.61 3.09
N PRO A 64 42.56 7.19 2.32
CA PRO A 64 42.34 8.63 2.38
C PRO A 64 41.34 8.88 3.51
N GLY A 65 41.70 9.75 4.46
CA GLY A 65 40.91 10.04 5.66
C GLY A 65 39.41 10.06 5.39
N VAL A 66 38.68 9.17 6.07
CA VAL A 66 37.23 9.06 5.99
C VAL A 66 36.66 10.37 6.52
N LYS A 67 36.34 11.28 5.60
CA LYS A 67 35.58 12.47 5.91
C LYS A 67 34.20 11.99 6.35
N SER A 68 33.92 12.08 7.65
CA SER A 68 32.66 11.55 8.18
C SER A 68 31.49 12.18 7.42
N LEU A 69 30.57 11.32 6.99
CA LEU A 69 29.36 11.69 6.27
C LEU A 69 28.33 12.24 7.27
N SER A 70 28.70 13.31 7.98
CA SER A 70 27.86 13.95 8.99
C SER A 70 27.03 15.07 8.35
N CYS A 71 25.70 14.94 8.46
CA CYS A 71 24.76 15.96 8.03
C CYS A 71 24.78 17.22 8.92
N GLU A 72 25.49 17.21 10.05
CA GLU A 72 25.68 18.41 10.90
C GLU A 72 26.32 19.57 10.14
N THR A 73 27.10 19.27 9.09
CA THR A 73 27.68 20.30 8.21
C THR A 73 26.62 21.26 7.65
N LEU A 74 25.38 20.80 7.48
CA LEU A 74 24.27 21.64 6.98
C LEU A 74 23.75 22.67 7.99
N LEU A 75 24.09 22.54 9.28
CA LEU A 75 23.72 23.55 10.29
C LEU A 75 24.47 24.87 10.10
N ASN A 76 25.71 24.81 9.61
CA ASN A 76 26.61 25.95 9.50
C ASN A 76 26.71 26.53 8.08
N ASN A 77 25.92 26.03 7.14
CA ASN A 77 25.92 26.43 5.73
C ASN A 77 24.71 27.31 5.42
N ASP A 78 24.71 28.02 4.28
CA ASP A 78 23.62 28.88 3.83
C ASP A 78 22.24 28.17 3.78
N ILE A 79 22.23 26.84 3.70
CA ILE A 79 21.04 25.99 3.79
C ILE A 79 20.29 26.14 5.12
N SER A 80 20.97 26.36 6.24
CA SER A 80 20.31 26.47 7.56
C SER A 80 19.39 27.67 7.66
N SER A 81 19.64 28.71 6.86
CA SER A 81 18.73 29.85 6.71
C SER A 81 17.53 29.58 5.77
N GLN A 82 17.55 28.47 5.03
CA GLN A 82 16.54 28.15 4.02
C GLN A 82 15.55 27.10 4.49
N TYR A 83 15.94 26.19 5.38
CA TYR A 83 15.11 25.09 5.83
C TYR A 83 15.18 24.90 7.33
N ARG A 84 14.06 24.50 7.93
CA ARG A 84 14.03 24.01 9.31
C ARG A 84 14.72 22.64 9.37
N SER A 85 15.67 22.50 10.30
CA SER A 85 16.37 21.23 10.59
C SER A 85 16.93 20.50 9.36
N PRO A 86 17.75 21.16 8.51
CA PRO A 86 18.24 20.56 7.26
C PRO A 86 19.13 19.33 7.48
N HIS A 87 19.80 19.26 8.63
CA HIS A 87 20.59 18.11 9.04
C HIS A 87 19.72 16.85 9.22
N ILE A 88 18.51 16.98 9.77
CA ILE A 88 17.56 15.87 9.88
C ILE A 88 17.05 15.44 8.52
N ILE A 89 16.68 16.39 7.65
CA ILE A 89 16.26 16.08 6.27
C ILE A 89 17.38 15.34 5.53
N CYS A 90 18.64 15.73 5.74
CA CYS A 90 19.80 15.07 5.17
C CYS A 90 19.97 13.63 5.69
N GLU A 91 19.86 13.37 6.99
CA GLU A 91 19.96 12.00 7.53
C GLU A 91 18.82 11.11 7.02
N GLN A 92 17.60 11.65 6.98
CA GLN A 92 16.45 10.95 6.40
C GLN A 92 16.68 10.64 4.92
N PHE A 93 17.13 11.63 4.13
CA PHE A 93 17.40 11.42 2.71
C PHE A 93 18.58 10.46 2.47
N LYS A 94 19.61 10.50 3.32
CA LYS A 94 20.74 9.56 3.28
C LYS A 94 20.26 8.12 3.47
N PHE A 95 19.38 7.88 4.46
CA PHE A 95 18.75 6.57 4.65
C PHE A 95 17.92 6.14 3.42
N MET A 96 17.10 7.04 2.88
CA MET A 96 16.27 6.78 1.70
C MET A 96 17.13 6.45 0.48
N TYR A 97 18.16 7.27 0.21
CA TYR A 97 19.12 7.06 -0.86
C TYR A 97 19.85 5.73 -0.70
N HIS A 98 20.29 5.40 0.52
CA HIS A 98 20.95 4.13 0.77
C HIS A 98 20.06 2.97 0.36
N SER A 99 18.83 2.96 0.89
CA SER A 99 17.83 1.91 0.74
C SER A 99 17.36 1.70 -0.70
N VAL A 100 17.26 2.80 -1.45
CA VAL A 100 16.71 2.78 -2.81
C VAL A 100 17.80 2.63 -3.87
N ILE A 101 18.95 3.32 -3.71
CA ILE A 101 19.99 3.45 -4.75
C ILE A 101 21.18 2.52 -4.53
N THR A 102 21.59 2.30 -3.28
CA THR A 102 22.88 1.66 -2.98
C THR A 102 22.78 0.23 -2.47
N VAL A 103 21.64 -0.18 -1.91
CA VAL A 103 21.44 -1.55 -1.42
C VAL A 103 21.72 -2.57 -2.52
N LYS A 104 22.55 -3.57 -2.18
CA LYS A 104 22.82 -4.74 -3.03
C LYS A 104 21.89 -5.88 -2.59
N GLU A 105 21.21 -6.51 -3.53
CA GLU A 105 20.51 -7.77 -3.25
C GLU A 105 21.47 -8.93 -3.44
N ARG A 106 21.79 -9.64 -2.34
CA ARG A 106 22.48 -10.95 -2.36
C ARG A 106 23.62 -11.05 -3.37
N SER A 107 24.55 -10.08 -3.30
CA SER A 107 25.78 -9.98 -4.11
C SER A 107 25.63 -9.35 -5.51
N HIS A 108 24.44 -8.94 -5.94
CA HIS A 108 24.23 -8.14 -7.14
C HIS A 108 23.73 -6.72 -6.80
N LYS A 109 24.22 -5.73 -7.56
CA LYS A 109 23.73 -4.36 -7.43
C LYS A 109 22.26 -4.34 -7.86
N LYS A 110 21.37 -3.87 -6.98
CA LYS A 110 19.96 -3.64 -7.34
C LYS A 110 19.92 -2.71 -8.55
N GLU A 111 19.20 -3.10 -9.59
CA GLU A 111 18.95 -2.21 -10.71
C GLU A 111 17.96 -1.13 -10.23
N VAL A 112 18.41 0.13 -10.27
CA VAL A 112 17.59 1.28 -9.90
C VAL A 112 16.63 1.58 -11.05
N LYS A 113 15.33 1.52 -10.76
CA LYS A 113 14.25 1.70 -11.74
C LYS A 113 13.84 3.18 -11.85
N GLU A 114 13.11 3.52 -12.91
CA GLU A 114 12.57 4.88 -13.08
C GLU A 114 11.74 5.33 -11.87
N ASN A 115 10.90 4.44 -11.34
CA ASN A 115 10.02 4.71 -10.20
C ASN A 115 10.81 5.03 -8.92
N ASP A 116 12.01 4.47 -8.75
CA ASP A 116 12.88 4.76 -7.61
C ASP A 116 13.31 6.22 -7.60
N TYR A 117 13.64 6.78 -8.78
CA TYR A 117 13.99 8.19 -8.92
C TYR A 117 12.79 9.11 -8.71
N LEU A 118 11.63 8.75 -9.26
CA LEU A 118 10.39 9.50 -9.08
C LEU A 118 9.99 9.56 -7.60
N PHE A 119 10.10 8.44 -6.89
CA PHE A 119 9.84 8.35 -5.46
C PHE A 119 10.77 9.25 -4.63
N LEU A 120 12.08 9.17 -4.85
CA LEU A 120 13.05 10.02 -4.15
C LEU A 120 12.84 11.51 -4.45
N ASN A 121 12.50 11.85 -5.69
CA ASN A 121 12.18 13.21 -6.10
C ASN A 121 10.94 13.72 -5.37
N TYR A 122 9.85 12.93 -5.35
CA TYR A 122 8.64 13.25 -4.61
C TYR A 122 8.93 13.49 -3.12
N TRP A 123 9.59 12.53 -2.48
CA TRP A 123 9.85 12.61 -1.04
C TRP A 123 10.66 13.85 -0.67
N LEU A 124 11.71 14.15 -1.45
CA LEU A 124 12.55 15.32 -1.17
C LEU A 124 11.79 16.63 -1.40
N ASN A 125 10.92 16.71 -2.43
CA ASN A 125 10.03 17.85 -2.63
C ASN A 125 9.07 18.06 -1.45
N ASP A 126 8.42 16.99 -0.96
CA ASP A 126 7.50 17.07 0.17
C ASP A 126 8.22 17.57 1.44
N LYS A 127 9.39 17.01 1.73
CA LYS A 127 10.18 17.41 2.90
C LYS A 127 10.69 18.84 2.83
N LEU A 128 11.23 19.24 1.68
CA LEU A 128 11.78 20.60 1.52
C LEU A 128 10.66 21.65 1.48
N SER A 129 9.54 21.37 0.82
CA SER A 129 8.39 22.29 0.80
C SER A 129 7.81 22.51 2.19
N THR A 130 7.64 21.46 2.98
CA THR A 130 7.08 21.53 4.34
C THR A 130 8.00 22.25 5.33
N ASN A 131 9.32 22.18 5.12
CA ASN A 131 10.31 22.74 6.03
C ASN A 131 10.98 24.02 5.51
N SER A 132 10.56 24.56 4.36
CA SER A 132 11.14 25.78 3.83
C SER A 132 10.82 26.99 4.71
N LEU A 133 11.83 27.84 4.94
CA LEU A 133 11.69 29.14 5.61
C LEU A 133 11.47 30.27 4.60
N LYS A 134 11.58 29.98 3.30
CA LYS A 134 11.42 30.92 2.19
C LYS A 134 10.18 30.57 1.38
N SER A 135 9.75 31.49 0.52
CA SER A 135 8.64 31.26 -0.42
C SER A 135 8.97 30.26 -1.54
N SER A 136 10.25 29.92 -1.72
CA SER A 136 10.72 28.97 -2.73
C SER A 136 11.83 28.09 -2.17
N PHE A 137 11.94 26.90 -2.75
CA PHE A 137 12.97 25.92 -2.43
C PHE A 137 13.56 25.35 -3.72
N SER A 138 14.66 24.61 -3.63
CA SER A 138 15.31 23.97 -4.77
C SER A 138 15.84 22.60 -4.38
N VAL A 139 15.20 21.57 -4.93
CA VAL A 139 15.57 20.17 -4.72
C VAL A 139 16.97 19.90 -5.27
N LYS A 140 17.27 20.43 -6.46
CA LYS A 140 18.59 20.30 -7.09
C LYS A 140 19.67 20.97 -6.26
N ASP A 141 19.42 22.17 -5.73
CA ASP A 141 20.44 22.87 -4.95
C ASP A 141 20.65 22.23 -3.58
N PHE A 142 19.60 21.67 -2.97
CA PHE A 142 19.75 20.85 -1.76
C PHE A 142 20.61 19.61 -2.05
N TYR A 143 20.33 18.87 -3.12
CA TYR A 143 21.10 17.68 -3.48
C TYR A 143 22.57 17.99 -3.80
N LYS A 144 22.87 19.10 -4.50
CA LYS A 144 24.24 19.56 -4.72
C LYS A 144 25.01 19.80 -3.42
N GLN A 145 24.31 20.20 -2.36
CA GLN A 145 24.94 20.46 -1.06
C GLN A 145 25.23 19.14 -0.34
N LEU A 146 24.39 18.11 -0.52
CA LEU A 146 24.72 16.75 -0.11
C LEU A 146 25.97 16.22 -0.85
N GLN A 147 26.08 16.49 -2.15
CA GLN A 147 27.26 16.14 -2.93
C GLN A 147 28.54 16.88 -2.48
N LYS A 148 28.43 18.10 -1.96
CA LYS A 148 29.57 18.82 -1.35
C LYS A 148 30.02 18.19 -0.04
N ILE A 149 29.10 17.61 0.72
CA ILE A 149 29.42 16.85 1.94
C ILE A 149 30.19 15.57 1.55
N ASN A 150 29.62 14.77 0.64
CA ASN A 150 30.28 13.57 0.13
C ASN A 150 29.86 13.24 -1.31
N LYS A 151 30.75 13.59 -2.24
CA LYS A 151 30.55 13.40 -3.67
C LYS A 151 30.55 11.92 -4.08
N THR A 152 31.32 11.09 -3.40
CA THR A 152 31.44 9.65 -3.71
C THR A 152 30.15 8.93 -3.35
N TYR A 153 29.58 9.24 -2.19
CA TYR A 153 28.32 8.65 -1.73
C TYR A 153 27.13 9.09 -2.60
N PHE A 154 26.96 10.39 -2.80
CA PHE A 154 25.87 10.97 -3.63
C PHE A 154 26.27 11.10 -5.11
N SER A 155 26.85 10.03 -5.67
CA SER A 155 27.43 10.02 -7.03
C SER A 155 26.45 9.61 -8.14
N ASN A 156 25.21 9.25 -7.81
CA ASN A 156 24.23 8.79 -8.81
C ASN A 156 23.81 9.95 -9.74
N LYS A 157 24.34 9.95 -10.97
CA LYS A 157 24.06 10.98 -12.00
C LYS A 157 22.61 10.95 -12.48
N SER A 158 22.04 9.76 -12.66
CA SER A 158 20.65 9.61 -13.12
C SER A 158 19.65 10.22 -12.15
N LEU A 159 19.88 10.09 -10.84
CA LEU A 159 19.08 10.78 -9.82
C LEU A 159 19.25 12.30 -9.96
N GLU A 160 20.48 12.81 -10.07
CA GLU A 160 20.74 14.24 -10.21
C GLU A 160 20.00 14.87 -11.42
N GLU A 161 19.97 14.16 -12.54
CA GLU A 161 19.27 14.59 -13.75
C GLU A 161 17.75 14.63 -13.57
N LYS A 162 17.21 13.65 -12.83
CA LYS A 162 15.76 13.46 -12.61
C LYS A 162 15.18 14.27 -11.45
N LEU A 163 16.00 14.70 -10.49
CA LEU A 163 15.56 15.55 -9.39
C LEU A 163 15.10 16.90 -9.94
N ASN A 164 13.89 17.32 -9.63
CA ASN A 164 13.38 18.63 -10.04
C ASN A 164 12.25 19.09 -9.12
N ASN A 165 12.05 20.40 -9.06
CA ASN A 165 10.98 20.97 -8.24
C ASN A 165 9.62 20.55 -8.81
N ILE A 166 8.82 19.90 -7.96
CA ILE A 166 7.44 19.55 -8.25
C ILE A 166 6.57 20.77 -7.92
N GLU A 167 5.71 21.14 -8.86
CA GLU A 167 4.76 22.21 -8.64
C GLU A 167 3.78 21.86 -7.53
N SER A 168 3.41 22.87 -6.72
CA SER A 168 2.57 22.67 -5.54
C SER A 168 1.27 21.94 -5.85
N TYR A 169 0.63 22.21 -6.99
CA TYR A 169 -0.57 21.51 -7.42
C TYR A 169 -0.36 19.99 -7.51
N HIS A 170 0.69 19.56 -8.20
CA HIS A 170 1.01 18.14 -8.35
C HIS A 170 1.47 17.52 -7.04
N LEU A 171 2.25 18.25 -6.24
CA LEU A 171 2.78 17.78 -4.96
C LEU A 171 1.64 17.49 -3.98
N GLU A 172 0.66 18.39 -3.84
CA GLU A 172 -0.50 18.19 -2.97
C GLU A 172 -1.36 17.01 -3.44
N ASN A 173 -1.52 16.84 -4.75
CA ASN A 173 -2.21 15.67 -5.31
C ASN A 173 -1.47 14.35 -5.00
N MET A 174 -0.14 14.33 -5.07
CA MET A 174 0.66 13.17 -4.66
C MET A 174 0.50 12.86 -3.17
N LYS A 175 0.43 13.87 -2.30
CA LYS A 175 0.17 13.65 -0.86
C LYS A 175 -1.17 12.98 -0.61
N ILE A 176 -2.21 13.36 -1.36
CA ILE A 176 -3.53 12.71 -1.28
C ILE A 176 -3.43 11.23 -1.65
N LEU A 177 -2.73 10.89 -2.75
CA LEU A 177 -2.51 9.50 -3.13
C LEU A 177 -1.73 8.74 -2.06
N LEU A 178 -0.65 9.32 -1.54
CA LEU A 178 0.13 8.68 -0.48
C LEU A 178 -0.71 8.40 0.77
N ASP A 179 -1.55 9.36 1.19
CA ASP A 179 -2.48 9.16 2.30
C ASP A 179 -3.46 8.02 2.04
N LEU A 180 -4.01 7.94 0.81
CA LEU A 180 -4.91 6.87 0.41
C LEU A 180 -4.24 5.49 0.50
N TYR A 181 -3.01 5.36 -0.02
CA TYR A 181 -2.25 4.12 0.06
C TYR A 181 -1.83 3.75 1.48
N LYS A 182 -1.44 4.73 2.32
CA LYS A 182 -1.18 4.48 3.75
C LYS A 182 -2.42 3.94 4.48
N ILE A 183 -3.59 4.53 4.21
CA ILE A 183 -4.86 4.06 4.78
C ILE A 183 -5.20 2.63 4.29
N LYS A 184 -4.97 2.35 2.99
CA LYS A 184 -5.12 1.01 2.40
C LYS A 184 -4.26 -0.02 3.13
N ASN A 185 -2.97 0.30 3.35
CA ASN A 185 -2.02 -0.60 4.00
C ASN A 185 -2.37 -0.83 5.47
N GLU A 186 -2.85 0.20 6.17
CA GLU A 186 -3.37 0.06 7.54
C GLU A 186 -4.58 -0.88 7.63
N ILE A 187 -5.53 -0.77 6.69
CA ILE A 187 -6.67 -1.68 6.60
C ILE A 187 -6.18 -3.11 6.33
N TYR A 188 -5.29 -3.29 5.35
CA TYR A 188 -4.74 -4.59 5.01
C TYR A 188 -4.06 -5.24 6.22
N ARG A 189 -3.16 -4.51 6.89
CA ARG A 189 -2.45 -4.96 8.09
C ARG A 189 -3.43 -5.47 9.14
N LYS A 190 -4.47 -4.70 9.48
CA LYS A 190 -5.49 -5.08 10.47
C LYS A 190 -6.31 -6.30 10.07
N ILE A 191 -6.62 -6.46 8.78
CA ILE A 191 -7.36 -7.63 8.28
C ILE A 191 -6.47 -8.87 8.30
N THR A 192 -5.19 -8.74 7.99
CA THR A 192 -4.26 -9.87 7.93
C THR A 192 -3.74 -10.30 9.30
N ASP A 193 -3.69 -9.39 10.26
CA ASP A 193 -3.15 -9.64 11.58
C ASP A 193 -4.03 -10.67 12.34
N PRO A 194 -3.44 -11.75 12.87
CA PRO A 194 -4.16 -12.81 13.56
C PRO A 194 -4.68 -12.39 14.96
N VAL A 195 -4.14 -11.32 15.55
CA VAL A 195 -4.49 -10.84 16.89
C VAL A 195 -5.86 -10.15 16.92
N PHE A 196 -6.25 -9.47 15.82
CA PHE A 196 -7.52 -8.78 15.76
C PHE A 196 -8.68 -9.76 15.55
N THR A 197 -9.54 -9.90 16.56
CA THR A 197 -10.75 -10.72 16.50
C THR A 197 -11.92 -9.96 15.86
N ASN A 198 -12.08 -8.66 16.16
CA ASN A 198 -13.13 -7.79 15.60
C ASN A 198 -12.63 -6.99 14.38
N LYS A 199 -12.13 -7.70 13.35
CA LYS A 199 -11.48 -7.10 12.17
C LYS A 199 -12.35 -6.10 11.42
N VAL A 200 -13.65 -6.38 11.29
CA VAL A 200 -14.58 -5.51 10.55
C VAL A 200 -14.73 -4.17 11.23
N GLU A 201 -14.97 -4.17 12.54
CA GLU A 201 -15.18 -2.95 13.33
C GLU A 201 -13.91 -2.10 13.38
N SER A 202 -12.75 -2.72 13.56
CA SER A 202 -11.46 -2.03 13.62
C SER A 202 -11.08 -1.31 12.32
N CYS A 203 -11.65 -1.73 11.18
CA CYS A 203 -11.42 -1.11 9.87
C CYS A 203 -12.39 0.04 9.55
N LEU A 204 -13.53 0.17 10.26
CA LEU A 204 -14.54 1.19 9.96
C LEU A 204 -14.00 2.63 9.96
N PRO A 205 -13.16 3.05 10.93
CA PRO A 205 -12.60 4.40 10.94
C PRO A 205 -11.71 4.67 9.72
N TYR A 206 -10.89 3.70 9.33
CA TYR A 206 -9.99 3.80 8.18
C TYR A 206 -10.76 3.84 6.86
N LYS A 207 -11.82 3.04 6.73
CA LYS A 207 -12.72 3.09 5.56
C LYS A 207 -13.37 4.47 5.41
N ARG A 208 -13.83 5.07 6.51
CA ARG A 208 -14.36 6.45 6.49
C ARG A 208 -13.28 7.45 6.06
N LYS A 209 -12.08 7.36 6.64
CA LYS A 209 -10.94 8.22 6.28
C LYS A 209 -10.54 8.10 4.81
N CYS A 210 -10.51 6.88 4.28
CA CYS A 210 -10.25 6.59 2.86
C CYS A 210 -11.29 7.27 1.97
N ASN A 211 -12.59 7.09 2.27
CA ASN A 211 -13.66 7.72 1.50
C ASN A 211 -13.60 9.25 1.51
N ILE A 212 -13.26 9.86 2.64
CA ILE A 212 -13.09 11.32 2.75
C ILE A 212 -11.93 11.77 1.86
N LYS A 213 -10.75 11.17 2.02
CA LYS A 213 -9.56 11.51 1.24
C LYS A 213 -9.74 11.28 -0.26
N TYR A 214 -10.46 10.23 -0.64
CA TYR A 214 -10.77 9.95 -2.04
C TYR A 214 -11.66 11.05 -2.63
N ARG A 215 -12.67 11.52 -1.87
CA ARG A 215 -13.50 12.66 -2.28
C ARG A 215 -12.69 13.94 -2.40
N ASP A 216 -11.78 14.21 -1.47
CA ASP A 216 -10.86 15.36 -1.55
C ASP A 216 -10.06 15.32 -2.86
N GLY A 217 -9.51 14.15 -3.22
CA GLY A 217 -8.82 13.94 -4.49
C GLY A 217 -9.71 14.23 -5.71
N ILE A 218 -10.94 13.71 -5.73
CA ILE A 218 -11.90 13.97 -6.83
C ILE A 218 -12.27 15.46 -6.93
N ILE A 219 -12.40 16.17 -5.81
CA ILE A 219 -12.68 17.61 -5.81
C ILE A 219 -11.49 18.38 -6.39
N ASN A 220 -10.26 17.98 -6.08
CA ASN A 220 -9.03 18.60 -6.59
C ASN A 220 -8.78 18.33 -8.09
N CYS A 221 -9.47 17.35 -8.70
CA CYS A 221 -9.40 17.07 -10.13
C CYS A 221 -10.20 18.05 -11.02
N ARG A 222 -10.79 19.13 -10.47
CA ARG A 222 -11.79 19.96 -11.18
C ARG A 222 -11.34 20.63 -12.49
N ASP A 223 -10.05 20.62 -12.82
CA ASP A 223 -9.50 21.33 -14.00
C ASP A 223 -8.82 20.42 -15.05
N GLY A 224 -9.17 19.13 -15.11
CA GLY A 224 -8.82 18.29 -16.28
C GLY A 224 -7.42 17.67 -16.26
N CYS A 225 -6.90 17.34 -15.08
CA CYS A 225 -5.65 16.61 -14.94
C CYS A 225 -5.87 15.11 -15.11
N ASP A 226 -5.75 14.61 -16.34
CA ASP A 226 -5.94 13.20 -16.68
C ASP A 226 -5.02 12.27 -15.86
N ASP A 227 -3.77 12.67 -15.61
CA ASP A 227 -2.78 11.82 -14.92
C ASP A 227 -3.16 11.54 -13.46
N PHE A 228 -3.51 12.59 -12.69
CA PHE A 228 -3.92 12.43 -11.29
C PHE A 228 -5.25 11.67 -11.19
N HIS A 229 -6.20 11.96 -12.08
CA HIS A 229 -7.47 11.23 -12.15
C HIS A 229 -7.25 9.75 -12.47
N ASN A 230 -6.33 9.43 -13.37
CA ASN A 230 -5.96 8.06 -13.69
C ASN A 230 -5.32 7.35 -12.50
N ALA A 231 -4.43 8.01 -11.76
CA ALA A 231 -3.86 7.47 -10.52
C ALA A 231 -4.94 7.21 -9.46
N LEU A 232 -5.93 8.10 -9.29
CA LEU A 232 -7.08 7.88 -8.41
C LEU A 232 -7.95 6.69 -8.84
N LYS A 233 -8.14 6.51 -10.16
CA LYS A 233 -8.85 5.33 -10.69
C LYS A 233 -8.10 4.04 -10.42
N GLN A 234 -6.77 4.04 -10.63
CA GLN A 234 -5.92 2.88 -10.34
C GLN A 234 -5.97 2.51 -8.85
N PHE A 235 -5.86 3.50 -7.96
CA PHE A 235 -6.04 3.29 -6.52
C PHE A 235 -7.38 2.60 -6.21
N LYS A 236 -8.49 3.12 -6.78
CA LYS A 236 -9.82 2.54 -6.57
C LYS A 236 -9.95 1.10 -7.10
N TYR A 237 -9.32 0.80 -8.24
CA TYR A 237 -9.26 -0.56 -8.75
C TYR A 237 -8.51 -1.49 -7.79
N HIS A 238 -7.34 -1.08 -7.33
CA HIS A 238 -6.54 -1.86 -6.37
C HIS A 238 -7.30 -2.09 -5.04
N ASP A 239 -7.99 -1.07 -4.51
CA ASP A 239 -8.82 -1.19 -3.32
C ASP A 239 -9.96 -2.21 -3.51
N SER A 240 -10.58 -2.23 -4.70
CA SER A 240 -11.65 -3.19 -5.02
C SER A 240 -11.15 -4.64 -5.04
N VAL A 241 -9.95 -4.89 -5.55
CA VAL A 241 -9.31 -6.21 -5.57
C VAL A 241 -9.01 -6.69 -4.14
N ILE A 242 -8.47 -5.82 -3.27
CA ILE A 242 -8.25 -6.15 -1.85
C ILE A 242 -9.57 -6.49 -1.15
N LYS A 243 -10.64 -5.75 -1.45
CA LYS A 243 -11.97 -5.99 -0.88
C LYS A 243 -12.53 -7.36 -1.28
N GLU A 244 -12.32 -7.78 -2.52
CA GLU A 244 -12.73 -9.10 -3.01
C GLU A 244 -11.92 -10.21 -2.34
N TYR A 245 -10.58 -10.10 -2.34
CA TYR A 245 -9.69 -11.06 -1.70
C TYR A 245 -9.97 -11.22 -0.19
N SER A 246 -10.18 -10.12 0.53
CA SER A 246 -10.51 -10.15 1.96
C SER A 246 -11.86 -10.82 2.23
N LYS A 247 -12.86 -10.62 1.37
CA LYS A 247 -14.16 -11.29 1.45
C LYS A 247 -14.02 -12.81 1.27
N GLU A 248 -13.21 -13.26 0.32
CA GLU A 248 -12.95 -14.70 0.12
C GLU A 248 -12.19 -15.33 1.29
N LYS A 249 -11.15 -14.66 1.79
CA LYS A 249 -10.38 -15.14 2.95
C LYS A 249 -11.21 -15.22 4.24
N LEU A 250 -12.12 -14.29 4.46
CA LEU A 250 -13.06 -14.34 5.58
C LEU A 250 -14.06 -15.51 5.45
N LYS A 251 -14.51 -15.80 4.23
CA LYS A 251 -15.38 -16.97 3.96
C LYS A 251 -14.65 -18.29 4.23
N SER A 252 -13.40 -18.44 3.80
CA SER A 252 -12.66 -19.69 4.03
C SER A 252 -12.39 -19.92 5.53
N ILE A 253 -12.01 -18.89 6.28
CA ILE A 253 -11.80 -18.98 7.74
C ILE A 253 -13.10 -19.37 8.47
N THR A 254 -14.23 -18.76 8.12
CA THR A 254 -15.52 -19.11 8.73
C THR A 254 -15.90 -20.57 8.43
N THR A 255 -15.78 -21.02 7.18
CA THR A 255 -16.11 -22.41 6.83
C THR A 255 -15.25 -23.47 7.53
N VAL A 256 -13.96 -23.19 7.76
CA VAL A 256 -13.04 -24.14 8.44
C VAL A 256 -13.29 -24.17 9.96
N SER A 257 -13.55 -23.02 10.60
CA SER A 257 -13.80 -22.94 12.05
C SER A 257 -15.12 -23.56 12.49
N PHE A 258 -16.13 -23.68 11.63
CA PHE A 258 -17.38 -24.37 11.97
C PHE A 258 -17.29 -25.90 11.84
N LEU A 259 -16.36 -26.42 11.04
CA LEU A 259 -16.22 -27.86 10.85
C LEU A 259 -15.57 -28.53 12.07
N VAL A 260 -14.54 -27.92 12.67
CA VAL A 260 -13.79 -28.56 13.78
C VAL A 260 -14.62 -28.80 15.06
N PRO A 261 -15.45 -27.86 15.56
CA PRO A 261 -16.29 -28.07 16.75
C PRO A 261 -17.48 -28.98 16.47
N VAL A 262 -18.08 -28.88 15.27
CA VAL A 262 -19.21 -29.72 14.86
C VAL A 262 -18.75 -31.17 14.71
N PHE A 263 -17.60 -31.43 14.09
CA PHE A 263 -17.05 -32.79 14.01
C PHE A 263 -16.63 -33.32 15.38
N GLY A 264 -16.08 -32.51 16.29
CA GLY A 264 -15.75 -32.92 17.65
C GLY A 264 -16.96 -33.32 18.49
N LEU A 265 -18.05 -32.52 18.46
CA LEU A 265 -19.31 -32.86 19.13
C LEU A 265 -20.00 -34.08 18.50
N PHE A 266 -19.96 -34.21 17.17
CA PHE A 266 -20.51 -35.37 16.48
C PHE A 266 -19.75 -36.66 16.81
N PHE A 267 -18.41 -36.61 16.92
CA PHE A 267 -17.59 -37.75 17.31
C PHE A 267 -17.79 -38.13 18.79
N MET A 268 -18.02 -37.16 19.67
CA MET A 268 -18.36 -37.38 21.08
C MET A 268 -19.75 -38.03 21.24
N LEU A 269 -20.73 -37.64 20.41
CA LEU A 269 -22.09 -38.22 20.41
C LEU A 269 -22.11 -39.64 19.84
N ILE A 270 -21.26 -39.95 18.85
CA ILE A 270 -21.14 -41.30 18.29
C ILE A 270 -20.41 -42.27 19.24
N SER A 271 -19.40 -41.76 19.98
CA SER A 271 -18.60 -42.59 20.90
C SER A 271 -19.23 -42.76 22.29
N SER A 272 -20.19 -41.91 22.66
CA SER A 272 -21.02 -42.09 23.86
C SER A 272 -22.04 -43.20 23.59
N ASN A 273 -21.94 -44.34 24.27
CA ASN A 273 -22.72 -45.57 24.12
C ASN A 273 -24.26 -45.46 24.36
N MET A 274 -24.89 -44.32 24.08
CA MET A 274 -26.33 -44.07 24.20
C MET A 274 -27.14 -44.67 23.02
N PHE A 275 -26.48 -45.16 21.96
CA PHE A 275 -27.14 -45.66 20.75
C PHE A 275 -27.25 -47.19 20.65
N LEU A 276 -26.73 -47.95 21.62
CA LEU A 276 -26.91 -49.41 21.68
C LEU A 276 -28.39 -49.87 21.66
N PRO A 277 -29.33 -49.24 22.39
CA PRO A 277 -30.74 -49.67 22.33
C PRO A 277 -31.45 -49.25 21.03
N ILE A 278 -31.00 -48.18 20.37
CA ILE A 278 -31.62 -47.63 19.15
C ILE A 278 -31.23 -48.44 17.91
N GLN A 279 -30.01 -49.00 17.87
CA GLN A 279 -29.57 -49.86 16.76
C GLN A 279 -30.45 -51.11 16.61
N ASN A 280 -30.83 -51.77 17.71
CA ASN A 280 -31.70 -52.96 17.66
C ASN A 280 -33.13 -52.60 17.21
N PHE A 281 -33.66 -51.48 17.69
CA PHE A 281 -34.99 -50.98 17.32
C PHE A 281 -35.08 -50.53 15.85
N LEU A 282 -34.02 -49.90 15.32
CA LEU A 282 -33.94 -49.49 13.90
C LEU A 282 -33.74 -50.70 12.97
N LEU A 283 -32.94 -51.70 13.35
CA LEU A 283 -32.77 -52.93 12.56
C LEU A 283 -34.07 -53.74 12.44
N GLU A 284 -34.89 -53.78 13.48
CA GLU A 284 -36.20 -54.45 13.49
C GLU A 284 -37.22 -53.70 12.62
N LYS A 285 -37.21 -52.35 12.64
CA LYS A 285 -38.03 -51.51 11.75
C LYS A 285 -37.60 -51.59 10.28
N ILE A 286 -36.29 -51.67 10.00
CA ILE A 286 -35.78 -51.81 8.63
C ILE A 286 -36.17 -53.18 8.04
N LYS A 287 -36.12 -54.28 8.83
CA LYS A 287 -36.58 -55.60 8.38
C LYS A 287 -38.07 -55.64 8.04
N ASN A 288 -38.93 -54.97 8.82
CA ASN A 288 -40.36 -54.90 8.52
C ASN A 288 -40.73 -53.96 7.36
N THR A 289 -39.91 -52.92 7.11
CA THR A 289 -40.14 -51.96 6.02
C THR A 289 -39.62 -52.48 4.67
N LYS A 290 -38.54 -53.26 4.67
CA LYS A 290 -38.00 -53.91 3.45
C LYS A 290 -39.01 -54.87 2.81
N ASN A 291 -39.83 -55.56 3.62
CA ASN A 291 -40.86 -56.48 3.13
C ASN A 291 -42.08 -55.76 2.51
N LYS A 292 -42.22 -54.45 2.73
CA LYS A 292 -43.29 -53.60 2.17
C LYS A 292 -42.83 -52.83 0.93
N LEU A 293 -41.53 -52.54 0.82
CA LEU A 293 -40.94 -51.74 -0.27
C LEU A 293 -40.83 -52.49 -1.61
N PHE A 294 -40.68 -53.82 -1.61
CA PHE A 294 -40.65 -54.63 -2.85
C PHE A 294 -41.98 -54.68 -3.62
N THR A 295 -43.05 -54.03 -3.15
CA THR A 295 -44.35 -53.93 -3.85
C THR A 295 -44.66 -52.53 -4.41
N VAL A 296 -43.78 -51.55 -4.19
CA VAL A 296 -44.01 -50.14 -4.59
C VAL A 296 -42.96 -49.63 -5.59
N GLU A 297 -41.82 -50.30 -5.70
CA GLU A 297 -40.69 -49.95 -6.59
C GLU A 297 -41.00 -50.06 -8.10
N GLU A 298 -42.19 -50.55 -8.48
CA GLU A 298 -42.62 -50.65 -9.88
C GLU A 298 -43.41 -49.41 -10.39
N ARG A 299 -43.54 -48.33 -9.60
CA ARG A 299 -44.33 -47.14 -10.02
C ARG A 299 -43.69 -45.75 -9.89
N GLU A 300 -42.42 -45.62 -9.51
CA GLU A 300 -41.77 -44.29 -9.39
C GLU A 300 -40.63 -44.01 -10.40
N ASN A 301 -40.23 -45.00 -11.20
CA ASN A 301 -39.18 -44.80 -12.23
C ASN A 301 -39.65 -44.02 -13.48
N GLU A 302 -40.86 -43.47 -13.49
CA GLU A 302 -41.40 -42.65 -14.59
C GLU A 302 -41.40 -41.12 -14.34
N LEU A 303 -41.01 -40.60 -13.16
CA LEU A 303 -41.33 -39.20 -12.81
C LEU A 303 -40.17 -38.21 -12.57
N LEU A 304 -38.90 -38.57 -12.78
CA LEU A 304 -37.76 -37.68 -12.44
C LEU A 304 -36.82 -37.28 -13.59
N SER A 305 -37.26 -37.33 -14.84
CA SER A 305 -36.46 -36.83 -15.99
C SER A 305 -36.67 -35.35 -16.35
N TYR A 306 -37.31 -34.53 -15.51
CA TYR A 306 -37.61 -33.13 -15.89
C TYR A 306 -37.20 -32.07 -14.84
N THR A 307 -36.32 -31.18 -15.28
CA THR A 307 -36.03 -29.79 -14.83
C THR A 307 -34.92 -29.52 -13.81
N SER A 308 -33.74 -29.29 -14.38
CA SER A 308 -32.68 -28.39 -13.93
C SER A 308 -32.99 -26.94 -14.36
N TYR A 309 -32.83 -25.95 -13.47
CA TYR A 309 -32.05 -24.70 -13.62
C TYR A 309 -32.52 -23.53 -12.73
N ASN A 310 -31.51 -22.83 -12.17
CA ASN A 310 -31.44 -21.46 -11.67
C ASN A 310 -32.00 -21.08 -10.28
N ASN A 311 -31.08 -20.99 -9.33
CA ASN A 311 -31.15 -20.13 -8.15
C ASN A 311 -30.40 -18.82 -8.42
N ASN A 312 -31.07 -17.67 -8.23
CA ASN A 312 -30.43 -16.38 -7.94
C ASN A 312 -31.36 -15.57 -7.04
N ARG A 313 -30.96 -15.33 -5.79
CA ARG A 313 -31.61 -14.38 -4.89
C ARG A 313 -30.52 -13.64 -4.11
N ILE A 314 -30.24 -12.42 -4.55
CA ILE A 314 -29.40 -11.43 -3.88
C ILE A 314 -30.36 -10.48 -3.15
N ASN A 315 -30.19 -10.34 -1.84
CA ASN A 315 -30.73 -9.24 -1.04
C ASN A 315 -29.53 -8.46 -0.51
N ASP A 316 -29.55 -7.14 -0.70
CA ASP A 316 -29.15 -6.11 0.28
C ASP A 316 -29.44 -4.73 -0.35
N GLU A 317 -30.42 -4.04 0.25
CA GLU A 317 -30.83 -2.66 -0.04
C GLU A 317 -29.79 -1.67 0.47
N GLU A 318 -29.34 -0.76 -0.39
CA GLU A 318 -29.34 0.70 -0.16
C GLU A 318 -28.90 1.40 -1.46
N ASP A 319 -29.87 2.01 -2.13
CA ASP A 319 -29.74 2.73 -3.39
C ASP A 319 -29.04 4.08 -3.24
N TYR A 320 -27.97 4.30 -4.00
CA TYR A 320 -27.63 5.63 -4.53
C TYR A 320 -27.35 5.50 -6.03
N ASN A 321 -28.40 5.74 -6.83
CA ASN A 321 -28.31 5.91 -8.27
C ASN A 321 -27.68 7.27 -8.61
N ILE A 322 -26.47 7.27 -9.18
CA ILE A 322 -25.92 8.44 -9.87
C ILE A 322 -25.89 8.10 -11.37
N GLY A 323 -26.92 8.55 -12.10
CA GLY A 323 -26.96 8.51 -13.55
C GLY A 323 -26.24 9.73 -14.14
N TYR A 324 -25.28 9.51 -15.02
CA TYR A 324 -24.65 10.57 -15.82
C TYR A 324 -25.55 10.89 -17.03
N TYR A 325 -26.10 12.11 -17.07
CA TYR A 325 -26.68 12.65 -18.30
C TYR A 325 -25.55 13.25 -19.15
N SER A 326 -25.30 12.65 -20.31
CA SER A 326 -24.52 13.26 -21.39
C SER A 326 -25.45 14.19 -22.18
N VAL A 327 -25.19 15.49 -22.11
CA VAL A 327 -25.83 16.48 -22.99
C VAL A 327 -25.14 16.43 -24.35
N ARG A 328 -25.86 15.99 -25.39
CA ARG A 328 -25.49 16.24 -26.79
C ARG A 328 -26.00 17.63 -27.16
N ASN A 329 -25.10 18.51 -27.57
CA ASN A 329 -25.46 19.73 -28.28
C ASN A 329 -25.64 19.42 -29.77
N PHE A 330 -26.73 19.93 -30.36
CA PHE A 330 -26.91 20.07 -31.81
C PHE A 330 -26.43 21.44 -32.27
#